data_AF-A0A941EPJ4-F1
#
_entry.id   AF-A0A941EPJ4-F1
#
_cell.length_a   1.000
_cell.length_b   1.000
_cell.length_c   1.000
_cell.angle_alpha   90.00
_cell.angle_beta   90.00
_cell.angle_gamma   90.00
#
_symmetry.space_group_name_H-M   'P 1'
#
loop_
_entity.id
_entity.type
_entity.pdbx_description
1 polymer ?
#
loop_
_entity_poly.entity_id
_entity_poly.type
_entity_poly.pdbx_seq_one_letter_code
_entity_poly.pdbx_strand_id
1 'polypeptide(L)'
;MATLSRQSTFGGGIRSLVPARIDRLSWSRFHTMMVVALGVAWILDGLEVSIASNVSPYLTDPAALNMGAGSVAFSVGTIYLLGEVFGALFFGNLSDRWGRRNLFMVTLGVYLIGGGLSALT
;
A
#
# COMPACT_ATOMS: atom_id res chain seq x y z
N MET A 1 -28.77 -9.52 -58.53
CA MET A 1 -29.54 -9.34 -57.29
C MET A 1 -28.90 -10.19 -56.20
N ALA A 2 -27.93 -9.63 -55.47
CA ALA A 2 -27.39 -10.21 -54.24
C ALA A 2 -26.75 -9.06 -53.46
N THR A 3 -27.55 -8.54 -52.55
CA THR A 3 -27.25 -7.52 -51.54
C THR A 3 -26.26 -8.11 -50.54
N LEU A 4 -25.10 -7.49 -50.34
CA LEU A 4 -24.28 -7.68 -49.13
C LEU A 4 -24.15 -6.30 -48.49
N SER A 5 -25.11 -5.89 -47.66
CA SER A 5 -25.11 -6.12 -46.21
C SER A 5 -23.91 -5.48 -45.49
N ARG A 6 -24.09 -4.18 -45.22
CA ARG A 6 -23.60 -3.40 -44.06
C ARG A 6 -22.80 -4.21 -43.02
N GLN A 7 -21.50 -3.92 -42.89
CA GLN A 7 -20.80 -4.11 -41.61
C GLN A 7 -20.83 -2.80 -40.83
N SER A 8 -21.66 -2.80 -39.79
CA SER A 8 -21.81 -1.77 -38.78
C SER A 8 -20.65 -1.78 -37.78
N THR A 9 -19.99 -0.63 -37.63
CA THR A 9 -19.59 -0.01 -36.35
C THR A 9 -18.97 -0.93 -35.29
N PHE A 10 -17.66 -1.13 -35.34
CA PHE A 10 -16.90 -1.25 -34.10
C PHE A 10 -16.65 0.17 -33.59
N GLY A 11 -17.23 0.51 -32.43
CA GLY A 11 -17.02 1.77 -31.75
C GLY A 11 -15.52 2.08 -31.69
N GLY A 12 -15.16 3.28 -32.12
CA GLY A 12 -13.76 3.70 -32.30
C GLY A 12 -13.00 3.72 -30.98
N GLY A 13 -12.45 2.57 -30.59
CA GLY A 13 -11.44 2.49 -29.55
C GLY A 13 -10.20 3.25 -30.03
N ILE A 14 -9.75 4.23 -29.25
CA ILE A 14 -8.52 4.97 -29.54
C ILE A 14 -7.37 3.96 -29.57
N ARG A 15 -6.85 3.65 -30.76
CA ARG A 15 -5.65 2.82 -30.91
C ARG A 15 -4.45 3.63 -30.45
N SER A 16 -4.08 3.47 -29.17
CA SER A 16 -2.92 4.13 -28.58
C SER A 16 -1.64 3.34 -28.87
N LEU A 17 -0.61 4.03 -29.36
CA LEU A 17 0.74 3.48 -29.52
C LEU A 17 1.57 3.58 -28.22
N VAL A 18 0.99 4.10 -27.14
CA VAL A 18 1.64 4.23 -25.82
C VAL A 18 2.06 2.88 -25.25
N PRO A 19 1.23 1.81 -25.25
CA PRO A 19 1.64 0.50 -24.73
C PRO A 19 2.84 -0.07 -25.50
N ALA A 20 2.80 0.04 -26.82
CA ALA A 20 3.87 -0.43 -27.70
C ALA A 20 5.18 0.36 -27.53
N ARG A 21 5.15 1.58 -26.97
CA ARG A 21 6.36 2.34 -26.61
C ARG A 21 6.86 2.01 -25.21
N ILE A 22 5.96 1.78 -24.25
CA ILE A 22 6.32 1.32 -22.90
C ILE A 22 7.04 -0.03 -22.95
N ASP A 23 6.58 -0.94 -23.80
CA ASP A 23 7.16 -2.29 -23.95
C ASP A 23 8.59 -2.28 -24.51
N ARG A 24 8.99 -1.19 -25.17
CA ARG A 24 10.33 -1.01 -25.75
C ARG A 24 11.31 -0.32 -24.81
N LEU A 25 10.83 0.19 -23.67
CA LEU A 25 11.71 0.83 -22.69
C LEU A 25 12.51 -0.25 -21.98
N SER A 26 13.84 -0.15 -22.09
CA SER A 26 14.73 -1.06 -21.39
C SER A 26 14.63 -0.86 -19.88
N TRP A 27 14.64 -1.97 -19.16
CA TRP A 27 14.67 -1.96 -17.70
C TRP A 27 15.89 -1.15 -17.20
N SER A 28 15.64 -0.09 -16.45
CA SER A 28 16.70 0.80 -15.97
C SER A 28 17.02 0.56 -14.49
N ARG A 29 18.18 1.03 -14.03
CA ARG A 29 18.59 0.95 -12.61
C ARG A 29 17.56 1.61 -11.67
N PHE A 30 16.81 2.61 -12.16
CA PHE A 30 15.72 3.23 -11.40
C PHE A 30 14.59 2.23 -11.10
N HIS A 31 14.22 1.38 -12.06
CA HIS A 31 13.19 0.37 -11.85
C HIS A 31 13.62 -0.65 -10.80
N THR A 32 14.87 -1.14 -10.88
CA THR A 32 15.42 -2.03 -9.84
C THR A 32 15.44 -1.37 -8.46
N MET A 33 15.89 -0.11 -8.37
CA MET A 33 15.87 0.63 -7.10
C MET A 33 14.46 0.78 -6.54
N MET A 34 13.47 1.07 -7.40
CA MET A 34 12.08 1.21 -6.97
C MET A 34 11.50 -0.14 -6.51
N VAL A 35 11.80 -1.23 -7.21
CA VAL A 35 11.38 -2.60 -6.81
C VAL A 35 12.01 -2.99 -5.47
N VAL A 36 13.30 -2.74 -5.27
CA VAL A 36 13.98 -3.06 -4.00
C VAL A 36 13.42 -2.21 -2.87
N ALA A 37 13.24 -0.90 -3.07
CA ALA A 37 12.66 -0.02 -2.06
C ALA A 37 11.23 -0.42 -1.69
N LEU A 38 10.39 -0.75 -2.69
CA LEU A 38 9.02 -1.23 -2.45
C LEU A 38 9.03 -2.58 -1.74
N GLY A 39 9.94 -3.48 -2.11
CA GLY A 39 10.09 -4.80 -1.49
C GLY A 39 10.48 -4.70 -0.01
N VAL A 40 11.44 -3.83 0.33
CA VAL A 40 11.82 -3.59 1.72
C VAL A 40 10.65 -2.99 2.51
N ALA A 41 9.96 -2.00 1.95
CA ALA A 41 8.79 -1.41 2.60
C ALA A 41 7.68 -2.45 2.86
N TRP A 42 7.41 -3.32 1.90
CA TRP A 42 6.41 -4.38 2.02
C TRP A 42 6.76 -5.44 3.08
N ILE A 43 8.05 -5.78 3.22
CA ILE A 43 8.51 -6.70 4.27
C ILE A 43 8.37 -6.05 5.65
N LEU A 44 8.74 -4.78 5.81
CA LEU A 44 8.63 -4.06 7.08
C LEU A 44 7.18 -3.98 7.56
N ASP A 45 6.26 -3.68 6.63
CA ASP A 45 4.83 -3.63 6.87
C ASP A 45 4.27 -4.98 7.35
N GLY A 46 4.62 -6.08 6.66
CA GLY A 46 4.23 -7.43 7.08
C GLY A 46 4.83 -7.85 8.43
N LEU A 47 6.04 -7.39 8.74
CA LEU A 47 6.71 -7.67 10.01
C LEU A 47 6.00 -6.95 11.18
N GLU A 48 5.54 -5.72 10.98
CA GLU A 48 4.76 -4.96 11.97
C GLU A 48 3.44 -5.67 12.31
N VAL A 49 2.68 -6.08 11.29
CA VAL A 49 1.43 -6.83 11.47
C VAL A 49 1.67 -8.16 12.18
N SER A 50 2.78 -8.83 11.85
CA SER A 50 3.16 -10.08 12.50
C SER A 50 3.44 -9.89 13.99
N ILE A 51 4.14 -8.82 14.38
CA ILE A 51 4.39 -8.48 15.79
C ILE A 51 3.07 -8.19 16.50
N ALA A 52 2.21 -7.34 15.94
CA ALA A 52 0.92 -7.00 16.53
C ALA A 52 0.01 -8.23 16.75
N SER A 53 0.04 -9.17 15.80
CA SER A 53 -0.68 -10.44 15.87
C SER A 53 -0.15 -11.34 16.99
N ASN A 54 1.17 -11.41 17.18
CA ASN A 54 1.78 -12.20 18.27
C ASN A 54 1.54 -11.61 19.67
N VAL A 55 1.27 -10.31 19.77
CA VAL A 55 0.95 -9.64 21.05
C VAL A 55 -0.51 -9.86 21.45
N SER A 56 -1.41 -10.10 20.49
CA SER A 56 -2.86 -10.24 20.71
C SER A 56 -3.26 -11.26 21.80
N PRO A 57 -2.62 -12.44 21.95
CA PRO A 57 -2.91 -13.40 23.02
C PRO A 57 -2.58 -12.87 24.42
N TYR A 58 -1.54 -12.05 24.56
CA TYR A 58 -1.17 -11.44 25.85
C TYR A 58 -2.16 -10.36 26.28
N LEU A 59 -2.78 -9.67 25.32
CA LEU A 59 -3.83 -8.67 25.60
C LEU A 59 -5.15 -9.32 26.05
N THR A 60 -5.38 -10.56 25.63
CA THR A 60 -6.57 -11.37 25.97
C THR A 60 -6.37 -12.16 27.27
N ASP A 61 -5.16 -12.20 27.83
CA ASP A 61 -4.86 -12.90 29.07
C ASP A 61 -5.59 -12.23 30.25
N PRO A 62 -6.35 -13.00 31.07
CA PRO A 62 -7.00 -12.49 32.28
C PRO A 62 -6.03 -11.84 33.29
N ALA A 63 -4.75 -12.21 33.29
CA ALA A 63 -3.73 -11.62 34.16
C ALA A 63 -3.14 -10.29 33.64
N ALA A 64 -3.45 -9.92 32.41
CA ALA A 64 -3.01 -8.70 31.76
C ALA A 64 -4.16 -7.70 31.63
N LEU A 65 -4.50 -7.28 30.40
CA LEU A 65 -5.54 -6.28 30.13
C LEU A 65 -6.95 -6.88 30.03
N ASN A 66 -7.08 -8.22 30.07
CA ASN A 66 -8.35 -8.97 30.02
C ASN A 66 -9.31 -8.45 28.93
N MET A 67 -8.76 -8.12 27.76
CA MET A 67 -9.55 -7.64 26.63
C MET A 67 -10.30 -8.83 25.99
N GLY A 68 -11.57 -8.64 25.63
CA GLY A 68 -12.31 -9.65 24.88
C GLY A 68 -11.67 -9.88 23.50
N ALA A 69 -11.65 -11.12 23.01
CA ALA A 69 -11.05 -11.45 21.71
C ALA A 69 -11.62 -10.60 20.54
N GLY A 70 -12.91 -10.25 20.62
CA GLY A 70 -13.55 -9.37 19.63
C GLY A 70 -13.05 -7.92 19.66
N SER A 71 -12.71 -7.37 20.83
CA SER A 71 -12.18 -6.01 20.92
C SER A 71 -10.73 -5.92 20.45
N VAL A 72 -9.91 -6.94 20.75
CA VAL A 72 -8.55 -7.07 20.22
C VAL A 72 -8.58 -7.22 18.69
N ALA A 73 -9.46 -8.07 18.15
CA ALA A 73 -9.60 -8.22 16.70
C ALA A 73 -10.05 -6.91 16.01
N PHE A 74 -10.97 -6.17 16.62
CA PHE A 74 -11.39 -4.87 16.10
C PHE A 74 -10.25 -3.84 16.12
N SER A 75 -9.48 -3.78 17.21
CA SER A 75 -8.41 -2.78 17.37
C SER A 75 -7.16 -3.12 16.56
N VAL A 76 -6.70 -4.37 16.55
CA VAL A 76 -5.50 -4.78 15.79
C VAL A 76 -5.81 -5.00 14.31
N GLY A 77 -7.01 -5.48 13.96
CA GLY A 77 -7.37 -5.75 12.56
C GLY A 77 -8.07 -4.58 11.89
N THR A 78 -9.25 -4.20 12.38
CA THR A 78 -10.12 -3.22 11.68
C THR A 78 -9.56 -1.80 11.71
N ILE A 79 -9.12 -1.31 12.87
CA ILE A 79 -8.58 0.05 12.99
C ILE A 79 -7.27 0.18 12.19
N TYR A 80 -6.42 -0.85 12.21
CA TYR A 80 -5.19 -0.90 11.43
C TYR A 80 -5.47 -0.76 9.92
N LEU A 81 -6.33 -1.61 9.36
CA LEU A 81 -6.68 -1.57 7.94
C LEU A 81 -7.39 -0.27 7.54
N LEU A 82 -8.25 0.27 8.40
CA LEU A 82 -8.86 1.58 8.18
C LEU A 82 -7.81 2.69 8.12
N GLY A 83 -6.80 2.61 8.98
CA GLY A 83 -5.64 3.49 8.98
C GLY A 83 -4.86 3.41 7.68
N GLU A 84 -4.58 2.20 7.16
CA GLU A 84 -3.90 2.00 5.88
C GLU A 84 -4.66 2.65 4.72
N VAL A 85 -5.99 2.45 4.64
CA VAL A 85 -6.83 3.03 3.59
C VAL A 85 -6.81 4.56 3.66
N PHE A 86 -7.00 5.12 4.86
CA PHE A 86 -6.93 6.56 5.06
C PHE A 86 -5.56 7.12 4.71
N GLY A 87 -4.49 6.44 5.13
CA GLY A 87 -3.11 6.77 4.84
C GLY A 87 -2.85 6.79 3.34
N ALA A 88 -3.27 5.75 2.62
CA ALA A 88 -3.09 5.66 1.16
C ALA A 88 -3.79 6.80 0.41
N LEU A 89 -5.01 7.16 0.81
CA LEU A 89 -5.77 8.25 0.19
C LEU A 89 -5.13 9.62 0.47
N PHE A 90 -4.74 9.87 1.72
CA PHE A 90 -4.17 11.15 2.14
C PHE A 90 -2.74 11.34 1.60
N PHE A 91 -1.87 10.36 1.83
CA PHE A 91 -0.47 10.44 1.40
C PHE A 91 -0.28 10.24 -0.09
N GLY A 92 -1.20 9.54 -0.79
CA GLY A 92 -1.18 9.46 -2.26
C GLY A 92 -1.24 10.86 -2.89
N ASN A 93 -2.24 11.64 -2.50
CA ASN A 93 -2.42 13.02 -3.00
C ASN A 93 -1.26 13.95 -2.57
N LEU A 94 -0.78 13.78 -1.34
CA LEU A 94 0.32 14.60 -0.82
C LEU A 94 1.65 14.29 -1.53
N SER A 95 1.86 13.05 -1.97
CA SER A 95 3.07 12.64 -2.70
C SER A 95 3.16 13.32 -4.07
N ASP A 96 2.02 13.47 -4.73
CA ASP A 96 1.91 14.13 -6.03
C ASP A 96 2.12 15.64 -5.90
N ARG A 97 1.77 16.22 -4.75
CA ARG A 97 1.82 17.68 -4.53
C ARG A 97 3.16 18.19 -3.98
N TRP A 98 3.82 17.44 -3.10
CA TRP A 98 5.06 17.88 -2.42
C TRP A 98 6.34 17.23 -2.95
N GLY A 99 6.21 16.32 -3.91
CA GLY A 99 7.32 15.58 -4.48
C GLY A 99 7.66 14.32 -3.66
N ARG A 100 7.75 13.20 -4.38
CA ARG A 100 7.93 11.84 -3.84
C ARG A 100 9.08 11.69 -2.83
N ARG A 101 10.17 12.44 -2.98
CA ARG A 101 11.36 12.36 -2.10
C ARG A 101 11.13 12.99 -0.72
N ASN A 102 10.48 14.14 -0.65
CA ASN A 102 10.25 14.85 0.61
C ASN A 102 9.21 14.12 1.45
N LEU A 103 8.15 13.62 0.79
CA LEU A 103 7.13 12.84 1.47
C LEU A 103 7.70 11.55 2.08
N PHE A 104 8.59 10.86 1.35
CA PHE A 104 9.25 9.66 1.86
C PHE A 104 10.08 9.92 3.11
N MET A 105 10.79 11.05 3.20
CA MET A 105 11.55 11.41 4.41
C MET A 105 10.64 11.71 5.59
N VAL A 106 9.48 12.33 5.36
CA VAL A 106 8.50 12.60 6.41
C VAL A 106 7.89 11.31 6.93
N THR A 107 7.43 10.41 6.05
CA THR A 107 6.86 9.11 6.47
C THR A 107 7.91 8.26 7.17
N LEU A 108 9.17 8.29 6.71
CA LEU A 108 10.28 7.64 7.39
C LEU A 108 10.52 8.22 8.79
N GLY A 109 10.49 9.55 8.94
CA GLY A 109 10.62 10.21 10.25
C GLY A 109 9.50 9.81 11.21
N VAL A 110 8.25 9.82 10.73
CA VAL A 110 7.08 9.38 11.52
C VAL A 110 7.21 7.92 11.93
N TYR A 111 7.62 7.04 11.01
CA TYR A 111 7.82 5.61 11.28
C TYR A 111 8.90 5.39 12.35
N LEU A 112 10.05 6.04 12.23
CA LEU A 112 11.15 5.92 13.19
C LEU A 112 10.76 6.44 14.59
N ILE A 113 10.00 7.55 14.66
CA ILE A 113 9.51 8.09 15.92
C ILE A 113 8.48 7.15 16.55
N GLY A 114 7.52 6.65 15.77
CA GLY A 114 6.50 5.70 16.24
C GLY A 114 7.12 4.42 16.75
N GLY A 115 8.00 3.78 15.96
CA GLY A 115 8.73 2.59 16.37
C GLY A 115 9.62 2.83 17.59
N GLY A 116 10.28 3.98 17.67
CA GLY A 116 11.08 4.37 18.83
C GLY A 116 10.25 4.54 20.11
N LEU A 117 9.08 5.17 20.02
CA LEU A 117 8.14 5.29 21.14
C LEU A 117 7.62 3.92 21.59
N SER A 118 7.21 3.06 20.66
CA SER A 118 6.75 1.70 20.96
C SER A 118 7.83 0.84 21.63
N ALA A 119 9.11 1.08 21.34
CA ALA A 119 10.21 0.38 21.99
C ALA A 119 10.50 0.90 23.41
N LEU A 120 10.06 2.11 23.75
CA LEU A 120 10.29 2.75 25.05
C LEU A 120 9.15 2.50 26.05
N THR A 121 7.99 2.05 25.59
CA THR A 121 6.79 1.70 26.39
C THR A 121 6.63 0.21 26.51
#